data_AF-A0A931SUJ1-F1
#
_entry.id   AF-A0A931SUJ1-F1
#
_cell.length_a   1.000
_cell.length_b   1.000
_cell.length_c   1.000
_cell.angle_alpha   90.00
_cell.angle_beta   90.00
_cell.angle_gamma   90.00
#
_symmetry.space_group_name_H-M   'P 1'
#
loop_
_entity.id
_entity.type
_entity.pdbx_description
1 polymer ?
#
loop_
_entity_poly.entity_id
_entity_poly.type
_entity_poly.pdbx_seq_one_letter_code
_entity_poly.pdbx_strand_id
1 'polypeptide(L)'
;MEAVLQWLGKNWGNLASVVGLIATVAGLIFAIRQINRTKMAAEAAREAATKTSQALRRQLAAPDIQYAVDLIQRLKEYHRTKKWDSAIEWYQPLRLTLATIGAGFPGLTDSQKLILGGAREQVRLLEDQASTLMQLQALDEPPTQLLAVINAIQSDLENILSDLKLSLPTNNREGEEDDH
;
A
#
# COMPACT_ATOMS: atom_id res chain seq x y z
N MET A 1 -1.99 51.30 59.43
CA MET A 1 -2.92 50.79 58.38
C MET A 1 -3.32 51.86 57.38
N GLU A 2 -3.65 53.09 57.81
CA GLU A 2 -4.09 54.18 56.90
C GLU A 2 -3.07 54.53 55.80
N ALA A 3 -1.78 54.61 56.12
CA ALA A 3 -0.74 54.92 55.13
C ALA A 3 -0.64 53.88 53.99
N VAL A 4 -0.89 52.60 54.31
CA VAL A 4 -0.87 51.51 53.33
C VAL A 4 -2.10 51.59 52.42
N LEU A 5 -3.27 51.93 52.98
CA LEU A 5 -4.52 52.11 52.22
C LEU A 5 -4.45 53.33 51.28
N GLN A 6 -3.85 54.44 51.74
CA GLN A 6 -3.67 55.64 50.91
C GLN A 6 -2.67 55.41 49.78
N TRP A 7 -1.59 54.66 50.04
CA TRP A 7 -0.61 54.27 49.03
C TRP A 7 -1.18 53.30 47.98
N LEU A 8 -1.99 52.33 48.41
CA LEU A 8 -2.73 51.42 47.53
C LEU A 8 -3.71 52.19 46.64
N GLY A 9 -4.48 53.13 47.20
CA GLY A 9 -5.43 53.94 46.42
C GLY A 9 -4.75 54.80 45.34
N LYS A 10 -3.54 55.31 45.60
CA LYS A 10 -2.80 56.16 44.65
C LYS A 10 -2.11 55.37 43.53
N ASN A 11 -1.75 54.11 43.76
CA ASN A 11 -1.03 53.27 42.80
C ASN A 11 -1.89 52.16 42.16
N TRP A 12 -3.17 52.06 42.52
CA TRP A 12 -4.07 50.99 42.07
C TRP A 12 -4.16 50.88 40.54
N GLY A 13 -4.18 52.01 39.83
CA GLY A 13 -4.22 52.04 38.36
C GLY A 13 -2.97 51.45 37.69
N ASN A 14 -1.79 51.71 38.26
CA ASN A 14 -0.53 51.12 37.78
C ASN A 14 -0.47 49.62 38.09
N LEU A 15 -0.91 49.23 39.28
CA LEU A 15 -0.95 47.81 39.68
C LEU A 15 -1.91 47.01 38.78
N ALA A 16 -3.11 47.54 38.52
CA ALA A 16 -4.10 46.91 37.65
C ALA A 16 -3.58 46.76 36.20
N SER A 17 -2.87 47.77 35.69
CA SER A 17 -2.27 47.72 34.35
C SER A 17 -1.16 46.67 34.24
N VAL A 18 -0.29 46.56 35.26
CA VAL A 18 0.78 45.56 35.32
C VAL A 18 0.20 44.15 35.41
N VAL A 19 -0.81 43.93 36.27
CA VAL A 19 -1.49 42.64 36.40
C VAL A 19 -2.20 42.25 35.10
N GLY A 20 -2.88 43.20 34.45
CA GLY A 20 -3.51 42.98 33.15
C GLY A 20 -2.51 42.59 32.05
N LEU A 21 -1.34 43.23 32.02
CA LEU A 21 -0.26 42.88 31.09
C LEU A 21 0.27 41.46 31.34
N ILE A 22 0.52 41.09 32.59
CA ILE A 22 0.99 39.75 32.96
C ILE A 22 -0.05 38.69 32.59
N ALA A 23 -1.32 38.93 32.89
CA ALA A 23 -2.42 38.02 32.55
C ALA A 23 -2.54 37.83 31.03
N THR A 24 -2.39 38.90 30.25
CA THR A 24 -2.44 38.85 28.78
C THR A 24 -1.27 38.05 28.20
N VAL A 25 -0.04 38.29 28.70
CA VAL A 25 1.16 37.55 28.28
C VAL A 25 1.03 36.07 28.63
N ALA A 26 0.57 35.75 29.85
CA ALA A 26 0.36 34.37 30.28
C ALA A 26 -0.71 33.66 29.42
N GLY A 27 -1.83 34.34 29.11
CA GLY A 27 -2.87 33.82 28.23
C GLY A 27 -2.36 33.55 26.81
N LEU A 28 -1.54 34.45 26.26
CA LEU A 28 -0.93 34.28 24.95
C LEU A 28 0.04 33.08 24.92
N ILE A 29 0.88 32.92 25.94
CA ILE A 29 1.79 31.77 26.06
C ILE A 29 0.99 30.46 26.14
N PHE A 30 -0.10 30.44 26.90
CA PHE A 30 -0.97 29.26 27.01
C PHE A 30 -1.61 28.91 25.66
N ALA A 31 -2.16 29.90 24.94
CA ALA A 31 -2.75 29.70 23.62
C ALA A 31 -1.73 29.17 22.60
N ILE A 32 -0.51 29.72 22.58
CA ILE A 32 0.57 29.24 21.70
C ILE A 32 0.93 27.77 22.01
N ARG A 33 1.04 27.40 23.30
CA ARG A 33 1.31 26.01 23.68
C ARG A 33 0.19 25.07 23.24
N GLN A 34 -1.07 25.49 23.36
CA GLN A 34 -2.22 24.68 22.94
C GLN A 34 -2.21 24.47 21.42
N ILE A 35 -1.97 25.53 20.64
CA ILE A 35 -1.85 25.43 19.17
C ILE A 35 -0.72 24.47 18.77
N ASN A 36 0.44 24.57 19.42
CA ASN A 36 1.58 23.69 19.10
C ASN A 36 1.29 22.22 19.43
N ARG A 37 0.63 21.94 20.55
CA ARG A 37 0.18 20.58 20.89
C ARG A 37 -0.80 20.03 19.85
N THR A 38 -1.76 20.84 19.41
CA THR A 38 -2.72 20.45 18.37
C THR A 38 -2.03 20.17 17.04
N LYS A 39 -1.05 21.00 16.64
CA LYS A 39 -0.26 20.77 15.43
C LYS A 39 0.51 19.45 15.49
N MET A 40 1.21 19.19 16.59
CA MET A 40 1.94 17.92 16.78
C MET A 40 1.01 16.71 16.74
N ALA A 41 -0.15 16.78 17.40
CA ALA A 41 -1.13 15.70 17.38
C ALA A 41 -1.69 15.46 15.96
N ALA A 42 -1.99 16.52 15.21
CA ALA A 42 -2.45 16.43 13.83
C ALA A 42 -1.38 15.84 12.91
N GLU A 43 -0.12 16.21 13.10
CA GLU A 43 1.01 15.72 12.32
C GLU A 43 1.28 14.23 12.61
N ALA A 44 1.27 13.83 13.88
CA ALA A 44 1.36 12.43 14.28
C ALA A 44 0.18 11.59 13.74
N ALA A 45 -1.04 12.13 13.78
CA ALA A 45 -2.21 11.47 13.20
C ALA A 45 -2.10 11.32 11.67
N ARG A 46 -1.60 12.36 10.98
CA ARG A 46 -1.37 12.32 9.53
C ARG A 46 -0.32 11.29 9.16
N GLU A 47 0.77 11.21 9.92
CA GLU A 47 1.83 10.21 9.73
C GLU A 47 1.30 8.79 9.96
N ALA A 48 0.58 8.56 11.06
CA ALA A 48 -0.05 7.28 11.37
C ALA A 48 -1.08 6.86 10.31
N ALA A 49 -1.92 7.78 9.86
CA ALA A 49 -2.90 7.52 8.80
C ALA A 49 -2.21 7.20 7.46
N THR A 50 -1.10 7.89 7.15
CA THR A 50 -0.31 7.61 5.93
C THR A 50 0.33 6.23 6.01
N LYS A 51 0.97 5.88 7.13
CA LYS A 51 1.56 4.55 7.37
C LYS A 51 0.49 3.44 7.30
N THR A 52 -0.67 3.66 7.93
CA THR A 52 -1.80 2.72 7.91
C THR A 52 -2.36 2.55 6.51
N SER A 53 -2.57 3.65 5.77
CA SER A 53 -3.04 3.57 4.38
C SER A 53 -2.05 2.83 3.49
N GLN A 54 -0.74 3.01 3.68
CA GLN A 54 0.28 2.30 2.93
C GLN A 54 0.29 0.80 3.26
N ALA A 55 0.20 0.44 4.54
CA ALA A 55 0.09 -0.95 4.98
C ALA A 55 -1.17 -1.64 4.43
N LEU A 56 -2.32 -0.96 4.49
CA LEU A 56 -3.58 -1.47 3.96
C LEU A 56 -3.54 -1.66 2.45
N ARG A 57 -2.98 -0.69 1.71
CA ARG A 57 -2.82 -0.80 0.25
C ARG A 57 -1.90 -1.95 -0.16
N ARG A 58 -0.89 -2.30 0.65
CA ARG A 58 -0.05 -3.48 0.42
C ARG A 58 -0.81 -4.79 0.67
N GLN A 59 -1.61 -4.85 1.73
CA GLN A 59 -2.45 -6.02 2.00
C GLN A 59 -3.48 -6.28 0.89
N LEU A 60 -3.97 -5.23 0.24
CA LEU A 60 -4.92 -5.37 -0.88
C LEU A 60 -4.28 -5.93 -2.16
N ALA A 61 -2.95 -5.89 -2.32
CA ALA A 61 -2.27 -6.39 -3.52
C ALA A 61 -2.12 -7.93 -3.54
N ALA A 62 -1.99 -8.54 -2.36
CA ALA A 62 -1.75 -9.97 -2.24
C ALA A 62 -2.88 -10.85 -2.82
N PRO A 63 -4.17 -10.57 -2.58
CA PRO A 63 -5.28 -11.31 -3.20
C PRO A 63 -5.26 -11.24 -4.73
N ASP A 64 -4.98 -10.08 -5.32
CA ASP A 64 -4.96 -9.91 -6.77
C ASP A 64 -3.79 -10.66 -7.42
N ILE A 65 -2.61 -10.65 -6.78
CA ILE A 65 -1.46 -11.44 -7.22
C ILE A 65 -1.76 -12.94 -7.12
N GLN A 66 -2.38 -13.39 -6.02
CA GLN A 66 -2.79 -14.79 -5.87
C GLN A 66 -3.79 -15.19 -6.96
N TYR A 67 -4.75 -14.32 -7.26
CA TYR A 67 -5.70 -14.55 -8.35
C TYR A 67 -4.99 -14.66 -9.72
N ALA A 68 -3.98 -13.82 -9.99
CA ALA A 68 -3.17 -13.93 -11.20
C ALA A 68 -2.39 -15.27 -11.28
N VAL A 69 -1.85 -15.76 -10.15
CA VAL A 69 -1.21 -17.09 -10.07
C VAL A 69 -2.21 -18.20 -10.38
N ASP A 70 -3.43 -18.12 -9.86
CA ASP A 70 -4.48 -19.11 -10.12
C ASP A 70 -4.88 -19.13 -11.61
N LEU A 71 -4.96 -17.95 -12.25
CA LEU A 71 -5.21 -17.83 -13.69
C LEU A 71 -4.08 -18.48 -14.51
N ILE A 72 -2.82 -18.29 -14.12
CA ILE A 72 -1.67 -18.93 -14.76
C ILE A 72 -1.76 -20.46 -14.62
N GLN A 73 -2.11 -20.97 -13.44
CA GLN A 73 -2.25 -22.40 -13.24
C GLN A 73 -3.35 -23.01 -14.12
N ARG A 74 -4.46 -22.29 -14.32
CA ARG A 74 -5.51 -22.68 -15.27
C ARG A 74 -4.99 -22.68 -16.72
N LEU A 75 -4.27 -21.64 -17.13
CA LEU A 75 -3.65 -21.58 -18.46
C LEU A 75 -2.71 -22.76 -18.70
N LYS A 76 -1.86 -23.10 -17.73
CA LYS A 76 -0.98 -24.29 -17.81
C LYS A 76 -1.78 -25.56 -18.06
N GLU A 77 -2.90 -25.73 -17.36
CA GLU A 77 -3.77 -26.89 -17.54
C GLU A 77 -4.42 -26.92 -18.93
N TYR A 78 -4.90 -25.79 -19.43
CA TYR A 78 -5.45 -25.73 -20.79
C TYR A 78 -4.41 -26.02 -21.87
N HIS A 79 -3.18 -25.54 -21.72
CA HIS A 79 -2.09 -25.86 -22.64
C HIS A 79 -1.73 -27.35 -22.61
N ARG A 80 -1.64 -27.95 -21.41
CA ARG A 80 -1.36 -29.38 -21.25
C ARG A 80 -2.46 -30.27 -21.84
N THR A 81 -3.71 -29.86 -21.66
CA THR A 81 -4.88 -30.59 -22.18
C THR A 81 -5.26 -30.20 -23.60
N LYS A 82 -4.46 -29.37 -24.27
CA LYS A 82 -4.67 -28.89 -25.65
C LYS A 82 -6.01 -28.19 -25.88
N LYS A 83 -6.58 -27.61 -24.83
CA LYS A 83 -7.83 -26.83 -24.90
C LYS A 83 -7.51 -25.38 -25.27
N TRP A 84 -7.02 -25.19 -26.49
CA TRP A 84 -6.52 -23.90 -26.98
C TRP A 84 -7.59 -22.81 -26.97
N ASP A 85 -8.83 -23.13 -27.37
CA ASP A 85 -9.96 -22.19 -27.33
C ASP A 85 -10.17 -21.63 -25.91
N SER A 86 -10.20 -22.53 -24.91
CA SER A 86 -10.32 -22.13 -23.51
C SER A 86 -9.11 -21.33 -23.06
N ALA A 87 -7.88 -21.72 -23.44
CA ALA A 87 -6.69 -20.96 -23.07
C ALA A 87 -6.74 -19.50 -23.54
N ILE A 88 -7.23 -19.27 -24.76
CA ILE A 88 -7.33 -17.93 -25.36
C ILE A 88 -8.24 -17.02 -24.52
N GLU A 89 -9.40 -17.54 -24.08
CA GLU A 89 -10.34 -16.79 -23.23
C GLU A 89 -9.74 -16.31 -21.91
N TRP A 90 -8.74 -17.02 -21.37
CA TRP A 90 -8.13 -16.71 -20.08
C TRP A 90 -6.93 -15.76 -20.15
N TYR A 91 -6.38 -15.48 -21.34
CA TYR A 91 -5.27 -14.53 -21.47
C TYR A 91 -5.68 -13.08 -21.21
N GLN A 92 -6.85 -12.65 -21.71
CA GLN A 92 -7.33 -11.29 -21.48
C GLN A 92 -7.57 -11.01 -19.97
N PRO A 93 -8.28 -11.85 -19.20
CA PRO A 93 -8.41 -11.68 -17.76
C PRO A 93 -7.06 -11.58 -17.04
N LEU A 94 -6.08 -12.42 -17.42
CA LEU A 94 -4.75 -12.37 -16.83
C LEU A 94 -4.05 -11.03 -17.13
N ARG A 95 -4.08 -10.57 -18.39
CA ARG A 95 -3.48 -9.28 -18.78
C ARG A 95 -4.10 -8.09 -18.05
N LEU A 96 -5.42 -8.10 -17.90
CA LEU A 96 -6.14 -7.06 -17.16
C LEU A 96 -5.76 -7.10 -15.68
N THR A 97 -5.70 -8.29 -15.08
CA THR A 97 -5.28 -8.46 -13.68
C THR A 97 -3.86 -7.93 -13.46
N LEU A 98 -2.90 -8.30 -14.33
CA LEU A 98 -1.52 -7.80 -14.25
C LEU A 98 -1.43 -6.28 -14.41
N ALA A 99 -2.23 -5.69 -15.30
CA ALA A 99 -2.28 -4.24 -15.48
C ALA A 99 -2.85 -3.52 -14.25
N THR A 100 -3.94 -4.05 -13.69
CA THR A 100 -4.56 -3.53 -12.45
C THR A 100 -3.57 -3.61 -11.30
N ILE A 101 -2.83 -4.72 -11.17
CA ILE A 101 -1.81 -4.85 -10.13
C ILE A 101 -0.71 -3.79 -10.31
N GLY A 102 -0.15 -3.68 -11.52
CA GLY A 102 0.94 -2.74 -11.80
C GLY A 102 0.57 -1.27 -11.64
N ALA A 103 -0.67 -0.89 -11.97
CA ALA A 103 -1.14 0.50 -11.90
C ALA A 103 -1.78 0.86 -10.54
N GLY A 104 -2.44 -0.11 -9.90
CA GLY A 104 -3.32 0.11 -8.75
C GLY A 104 -2.62 0.09 -7.40
N PHE A 105 -1.43 -0.52 -7.30
CA PHE A 105 -0.76 -0.73 -6.01
C PHE A 105 0.48 0.16 -5.82
N PRO A 106 0.37 1.23 -5.00
CA PRO A 106 1.53 2.07 -4.68
C PRO A 106 2.55 1.37 -3.77
N GLY A 107 2.21 0.19 -3.24
CA GLY A 107 3.11 -0.61 -2.42
C GLY A 107 4.19 -1.35 -3.23
N LEU A 108 4.03 -1.44 -4.55
CA LEU A 108 4.98 -2.10 -5.43
C LEU A 108 6.19 -1.21 -5.72
N THR A 109 7.38 -1.81 -5.71
CA THR A 109 8.60 -1.15 -6.14
C THR A 109 8.59 -0.94 -7.66
N ASP A 110 9.37 0.01 -8.17
CA ASP A 110 9.45 0.26 -9.61
C ASP A 110 10.00 -0.95 -10.38
N SER A 111 10.88 -1.74 -9.74
CA SER A 111 11.33 -3.02 -10.28
C SER A 111 10.18 -4.03 -10.41
N GLN A 112 9.34 -4.17 -9.38
CA GLN A 112 8.17 -5.06 -9.43
C GLN A 112 7.15 -4.63 -10.49
N LYS A 113 6.92 -3.31 -10.64
CA LYS A 113 6.07 -2.78 -11.71
C LYS A 113 6.63 -3.08 -13.10
N LEU A 114 7.95 -2.97 -13.27
CA LEU A 114 8.62 -3.31 -14.52
C LEU A 114 8.47 -4.81 -14.85
N ILE A 115 8.63 -5.68 -13.85
CA ILE A 115 8.41 -7.13 -13.99
C ILE A 115 6.97 -7.42 -14.42
N LEU A 116 5.97 -6.81 -13.76
CA LEU A 116 4.56 -6.96 -14.13
C LEU A 116 4.26 -6.44 -15.54
N GLY A 117 4.88 -5.34 -15.94
CA GLY A 117 4.79 -4.80 -17.29
C GLY A 117 5.36 -5.76 -18.34
N GLY A 118 6.52 -6.35 -18.06
CA GLY A 118 7.15 -7.37 -18.89
C GLY A 118 6.31 -8.65 -18.98
N ALA A 119 5.81 -9.15 -17.85
CA ALA A 119 4.91 -10.30 -17.78
C ALA A 119 3.65 -10.08 -18.61
N ARG A 120 3.02 -8.90 -18.51
CA ARG A 120 1.84 -8.55 -19.30
C ARG A 120 2.11 -8.63 -20.81
N GLU A 121 3.27 -8.15 -21.24
CA GLU A 121 3.66 -8.22 -22.65
C GLU A 121 3.97 -9.65 -23.09
N GLN A 122 4.65 -10.44 -22.26
CA GLN A 122 4.87 -11.86 -22.53
C GLN A 122 3.54 -12.62 -22.66
N VAL A 123 2.54 -12.37 -21.81
CA VAL A 123 1.21 -12.97 -21.93
C VAL A 123 0.55 -12.61 -23.27
N ARG A 124 0.69 -11.37 -23.75
CA ARG A 124 0.19 -10.96 -25.08
C ARG A 124 0.85 -11.76 -26.20
N LEU A 125 2.17 -11.94 -26.13
CA LEU A 125 2.89 -12.74 -27.13
C LEU A 125 2.48 -14.23 -27.08
N LEU A 126 2.23 -14.77 -25.89
CA LEU A 126 1.72 -16.14 -25.74
C LEU A 126 0.30 -16.31 -26.31
N GLU A 127 -0.55 -15.30 -26.17
CA GLU A 127 -1.88 -15.24 -26.77
C GLU A 127 -1.80 -15.25 -28.30
N ASP A 128 -0.93 -14.43 -28.89
CA ASP A 128 -0.69 -14.37 -30.34
C ASP A 128 -0.18 -15.74 -30.87
N GLN A 129 0.75 -16.37 -30.15
CA GLN A 129 1.29 -17.68 -30.50
C GLN A 129 0.22 -18.78 -30.39
N ALA A 130 -0.53 -18.84 -29.29
CA ALA A 130 -1.61 -19.81 -29.10
C ALA A 130 -2.69 -19.67 -30.19
N SER A 131 -3.05 -18.44 -30.55
CA SER A 131 -4.02 -18.15 -31.61
C SER A 131 -3.54 -18.64 -32.98
N THR A 132 -2.26 -18.44 -33.29
CA THR A 132 -1.64 -18.93 -34.53
C THR A 132 -1.65 -20.45 -34.60
N LEU A 133 -1.29 -21.12 -33.50
CA LEU A 133 -1.24 -22.57 -33.41
C LEU A 133 -2.64 -23.20 -33.57
N MET A 134 -3.65 -22.59 -32.94
CA MET A 134 -5.05 -22.99 -33.12
C MET A 134 -5.49 -22.89 -34.59
N GLN A 135 -5.16 -21.79 -35.29
CA GLN A 135 -5.53 -21.60 -36.71
C GLN A 135 -4.87 -22.62 -37.63
N LEU A 136 -3.64 -23.01 -37.36
CA LEU A 136 -2.90 -23.96 -38.20
C LEU A 136 -3.41 -25.41 -38.05
N GLN A 137 -4.26 -25.70 -37.06
CA GLN A 137 -4.59 -27.06 -36.60
C GLN A 137 -3.34 -27.94 -36.34
N ALA A 138 -2.17 -27.31 -36.31
CA ALA A 138 -0.95 -27.92 -35.86
C ALA A 138 -1.09 -27.98 -34.36
N LEU A 139 -1.05 -29.19 -33.78
CA LEU A 139 -0.21 -29.52 -32.64
C LEU A 139 -0.66 -30.86 -32.05
N ASP A 140 0.13 -31.89 -32.34
CA ASP A 140 0.13 -33.11 -31.55
C ASP A 140 0.79 -32.91 -30.17
N GLU A 141 1.52 -31.82 -29.93
CA GLU A 141 2.14 -31.52 -28.64
C GLU A 141 2.18 -30.01 -28.35
N PRO A 142 1.95 -29.56 -27.10
CA PRO A 142 2.09 -28.15 -26.75
C PRO A 142 3.55 -27.70 -26.86
N PRO A 143 3.86 -26.52 -27.42
CA PRO A 143 5.23 -26.04 -27.52
C PRO A 143 5.84 -25.85 -26.13
N THR A 144 6.93 -26.55 -25.84
CA THR A 144 7.68 -26.47 -24.57
C THR A 144 8.02 -25.03 -24.18
N GLN A 145 8.24 -24.16 -25.16
CA GLN A 145 8.55 -22.75 -24.97
C GLN A 145 7.39 -21.98 -24.30
N LEU A 146 6.13 -22.26 -24.66
CA LEU A 146 4.97 -21.59 -24.05
C LEU A 146 4.92 -21.88 -22.55
N LEU A 147 5.05 -23.17 -22.18
CA LEU A 147 5.03 -23.59 -20.78
C LEU A 147 6.20 -23.00 -19.98
N ALA A 148 7.39 -22.87 -20.59
CA ALA A 148 8.55 -22.27 -19.95
C ALA A 148 8.31 -20.79 -19.60
N VAL A 149 7.76 -20.00 -20.53
CA VAL A 149 7.42 -18.59 -20.28
C VAL A 149 6.34 -18.46 -19.22
N ILE A 150 5.30 -19.30 -19.26
CA ILE A 150 4.23 -19.27 -18.26
C ILE A 150 4.78 -19.58 -16.85
N ASN A 151 5.70 -20.55 -16.73
CA ASN A 151 6.35 -20.85 -15.45
C ASN A 151 7.24 -19.71 -14.95
N ALA A 152 7.93 -19.00 -15.86
CA ALA A 152 8.74 -17.84 -15.49
C ALA A 152 7.85 -16.73 -14.91
N ILE A 153 6.74 -16.40 -15.57
CA ILE A 153 5.76 -15.41 -15.08
C ILE A 153 5.20 -15.84 -13.71
N GLN A 154 4.86 -17.12 -13.54
CA GLN A 154 4.39 -17.63 -12.25
C GLN A 154 5.43 -17.40 -11.14
N SER A 155 6.69 -17.76 -11.41
CA SER A 155 7.78 -17.59 -10.44
C SER A 155 7.98 -16.12 -10.07
N ASP A 156 7.90 -15.20 -11.05
CA ASP A 156 8.01 -13.77 -10.81
C ASP A 156 6.88 -13.26 -9.89
N LEU A 157 5.64 -13.69 -10.12
CA LEU A 157 4.51 -13.32 -9.26
C LEU A 157 4.62 -13.89 -7.85
N GLU A 158 5.07 -15.13 -7.70
CA GLU A 158 5.30 -15.77 -6.40
C GLU A 158 6.41 -15.07 -5.62
N ASN A 159 7.46 -14.61 -6.30
CA ASN A 159 8.52 -13.80 -5.71
C ASN A 159 7.98 -12.46 -5.20
N ILE A 160 7.20 -11.74 -6.03
CA ILE A 160 6.55 -10.48 -5.63
C ILE A 160 5.62 -10.70 -4.43
N LEU A 161 4.83 -11.78 -4.43
CA LEU A 161 3.93 -12.12 -3.33
C LEU A 161 4.70 -12.40 -2.02
N SER A 162 5.83 -13.09 -2.12
CA SER A 162 6.69 -13.42 -0.98
C SER A 162 7.34 -12.16 -0.39
N ASP A 163 7.86 -11.27 -1.25
CA ASP A 163 8.41 -9.98 -0.84
C ASP A 163 7.36 -9.11 -0.12
N LEU A 164 6.13 -9.08 -0.66
CA LEU A 164 5.03 -8.35 -0.04
C LEU A 164 4.70 -8.91 1.34
N LYS A 165 4.66 -10.24 1.50
CA LYS A 165 4.41 -10.91 2.80
C LYS A 165 5.53 -10.63 3.80
N LEU A 166 6.79 -10.69 3.39
CA LEU A 166 7.94 -10.39 4.26
C LEU A 166 8.00 -8.92 4.70
N SER A 167 7.46 -8.01 3.89
CA SER A 167 7.40 -6.58 4.21
C SER A 167 6.28 -6.19 5.18
N LEU A 168 5.37 -7.13 5.51
CA LEU A 168 4.33 -6.87 6.50
C LEU A 168 4.98 -6.92 7.89
N PRO A 169 4.76 -5.92 8.75
CA PRO A 169 5.19 -6.01 10.14
C PRO A 169 4.52 -7.25 10.75
N THR A 170 5.32 -8.27 11.08
CA THR A 170 4.87 -9.36 11.93
C THR A 170 4.46 -8.68 13.23
N ASN A 171 3.16 -8.59 13.46
CA ASN A 171 2.61 -8.02 14.66
C ASN A 171 2.97 -8.99 15.79
N ASN A 172 4.20 -8.87 16.31
CA ASN A 172 4.68 -9.57 17.49
C ASN A 172 3.84 -9.06 18.67
N ARG A 173 2.60 -9.55 18.78
CA ARG A 173 1.76 -9.50 19.98
C ARG A 173 2.15 -10.63 20.93
N GLU A 174 3.44 -10.88 21.05
CA GLU A 174 4.04 -11.72 22.10
C GLU A 174 4.63 -10.74 23.11
N GLY A 175 3.84 -10.31 24.10
CA GLY A 175 4.35 -9.40 25.13
C GLY A 175 3.30 -8.58 25.87
N GLU A 176 2.11 -9.13 26.13
CA GLU A 176 1.17 -8.51 27.07
C GLU A 176 0.26 -9.59 27.68
N GLU A 177 0.87 -10.68 28.16
CA GLU A 177 0.20 -11.72 28.92
C GLU A 177 1.14 -12.20 30.03
N ASP A 178 1.54 -11.29 30.91
CA ASP A 178 2.13 -11.61 32.23
C ASP A 178 2.12 -10.34 33.10
N ASP A 179 1.01 -10.08 33.78
CA ASP A 179 0.97 -9.41 35.09
C ASP A 179 -0.44 -9.54 35.68
N HIS A 180 -0.72 -10.74 36.22
CA HIS A 180 -1.80 -11.02 37.17
C HIS A 180 -1.27 -11.84 38.34
#